data_AF-A0AAW2WRF5-F1
#
_entry.id   AF-A0AAW2WRF5-F1
#
_cell.length_a   1.000
_cell.length_b   1.000
_cell.length_c   1.000
_cell.angle_alpha   90.00
_cell.angle_beta   90.00
_cell.angle_gamma   90.00
#
_symmetry.space_group_name_H-M   'P 1'
#
loop_
_entity.id
_entity.type
_entity.pdbx_description
1 polymer ?
#
loop_
_entity_poly.entity_id
_entity_poly.type
_entity_poly.pdbx_seq_one_letter_code
_entity_poly.pdbx_strand_id
1 'polypeptide(L)'
;MIMQREISAVSQDNLSLTAYLTKVTKLWNELSYLAPTPRCTCGGCTCGVNRAISDLTASTQLMQFFMGLHESYNSECSQILMQDPLPDIEKAFSMVLRCWKAKRGSL
;
A
#
# COMPACT_ATOMS: atom_id res chain seq x y z
N MET A 1 13.02 -11.34 8.17
CA MET A 1 12.04 -12.43 7.92
C MET A 1 10.78 -12.28 8.77
N ILE A 2 10.89 -12.05 10.09
CA ILE A 2 9.73 -11.88 11.00
C ILE A 2 8.82 -10.71 10.58
N MET A 3 9.40 -9.53 10.36
CA MET A 3 8.62 -8.33 10.02
C MET A 3 7.89 -8.41 8.67
N GLN A 4 8.47 -9.06 7.66
CA GLN A 4 7.76 -9.32 6.40
C GLN A 4 6.56 -10.26 6.63
N ARG A 5 6.70 -11.27 7.50
CA ARG A 5 5.60 -12.17 7.85
C ARG A 5 4.49 -11.42 8.60
N GLU A 6 4.85 -10.51 9.50
CA GLU A 6 3.88 -9.67 10.21
C GLU A 6 3.11 -8.76 9.25
N ILE A 7 3.81 -8.11 8.31
CA ILE A 7 3.16 -7.29 7.27
C ILE A 7 2.19 -8.14 6.43
N SER A 8 2.60 -9.34 6.02
CA SER A 8 1.74 -10.25 5.25
C SER A 8 0.53 -10.78 6.03
N ALA A 9 0.58 -10.75 7.36
CA ALA A 9 -0.51 -11.20 8.23
C ALA A 9 -1.42 -10.04 8.71
N VAL A 10 -1.11 -8.79 8.35
CA VAL A 10 -1.88 -7.62 8.76
C VAL A 10 -3.15 -7.49 7.93
N SER A 11 -4.28 -7.74 8.57
CA SER A 11 -5.62 -7.49 8.06
C SER A 11 -6.27 -6.30 8.77
N GLN A 12 -7.29 -5.72 8.12
CA GLN A 12 -8.12 -4.65 8.65
C GLN A 12 -8.98 -5.16 9.80
N ASP A 13 -9.52 -6.38 9.70
CA ASP A 13 -10.46 -6.96 10.65
C ASP A 13 -11.55 -5.93 11.05
N ASN A 14 -11.65 -5.61 12.34
CA ASN A 14 -12.60 -4.64 12.90
C ASN A 14 -12.04 -3.20 12.97
N LEU A 15 -10.85 -2.94 12.42
CA LEU A 15 -10.25 -1.61 12.40
C LEU A 15 -10.93 -0.69 11.37
N SER A 16 -10.95 0.60 11.66
CA SER A 16 -11.26 1.60 10.64
C SER A 16 -10.17 1.59 9.55
N LEU A 17 -10.53 2.01 8.33
CA LEU A 17 -9.57 2.14 7.22
C LEU A 17 -8.34 2.95 7.61
N THR A 18 -8.53 4.06 8.33
CA THR A 18 -7.43 4.91 8.80
C THR A 18 -6.56 4.19 9.82
N ALA A 19 -7.14 3.49 10.79
CA ALA A 19 -6.37 2.75 11.79
C ALA A 19 -5.57 1.60 11.17
N TYR A 20 -6.16 0.92 10.18
CA TYR A 20 -5.48 -0.10 9.39
C TYR A 20 -4.30 0.48 8.59
N LEU A 21 -4.51 1.57 7.84
CA LEU A 21 -3.44 2.23 7.08
C LEU A 21 -2.29 2.68 7.98
N THR A 22 -2.59 3.27 9.14
CA THR A 22 -1.57 3.66 10.13
C THR A 22 -0.76 2.46 10.63
N LYS A 23 -1.43 1.33 10.94
CA LYS A 23 -0.78 0.11 11.43
C LYS A 23 0.18 -0.46 10.39
N VAL A 24 -0.26 -0.61 9.14
CA VAL A 24 0.59 -1.17 8.08
C VAL A 24 1.73 -0.21 7.70
N THR A 25 1.48 1.10 7.72
CA THR A 25 2.51 2.13 7.47
C THR A 25 3.61 2.10 8.52
N LYS A 26 3.24 1.93 9.79
CA LYS A 26 4.22 1.77 10.88
C LYS A 26 5.14 0.57 10.64
N LEU A 27 4.58 -0.58 10.23
CA LEU A 27 5.36 -1.78 9.95
C LEU A 27 6.28 -1.61 8.73
N TRP A 28 5.82 -0.93 7.67
CA TRP A 28 6.70 -0.59 6.54
C TRP A 28 7.85 0.32 6.95
N ASN A 29 7.58 1.32 7.79
CA ASN A 29 8.62 2.22 8.29
C ASN A 29 9.65 1.44 9.12
N GLU A 30 9.20 0.57 10.02
CA GLU A 30 10.09 -0.30 10.80
C GLU A 30 10.91 -1.24 9.88
N LEU A 31 10.30 -1.79 8.83
CA LEU A 31 10.99 -2.65 7.87
C LEU A 31 12.05 -1.87 7.10
N SER A 32 11.72 -0.66 6.64
CA SER A 32 12.67 0.19 5.93
C SER A 32 13.84 0.63 6.81
N TYR A 33 13.62 0.76 8.12
CA TYR A 33 14.67 1.08 9.08
C TYR A 33 15.61 -0.11 9.32
N LEU A 34 15.05 -1.32 9.50
CA LEU A 34 15.84 -2.53 9.75
C LEU A 34 16.52 -3.09 8.49
N ALA A 35 15.87 -2.93 7.34
CA ALA A 35 16.29 -3.46 6.05
C ALA A 35 16.12 -2.37 4.97
N PRO A 36 17.00 -1.35 4.97
CA PRO A 36 16.90 -0.25 4.03
C PRO A 36 17.08 -0.75 2.59
N THR A 37 16.26 -0.22 1.69
CA THR A 37 16.30 -0.59 0.29
C THR A 37 17.64 -0.17 -0.34
N PRO A 38 18.32 -1.05 -1.07
CA PRO A 38 19.58 -0.71 -1.72
C PRO A 38 19.38 0.45 -2.71
N ARG A 39 20.35 1.36 -2.76
CA ARG A 39 20.36 2.50 -3.70
C ARG A 39 21.71 2.56 -4.40
N CYS A 40 21.71 2.83 -5.71
CA CYS A 40 22.96 3.18 -6.40
C CYS A 40 23.43 4.53 -5.89
N THR A 41 24.66 4.58 -5.38
CA THR A 41 25.35 5.78 -4.91
C THR A 41 26.40 6.27 -5.91
N CYS A 42 26.39 5.72 -7.11
CA CYS A 42 27.29 5.97 -8.23
C CYS A 42 27.31 7.43 -8.76
N GLY A 43 26.58 8.37 -8.15
CA GLY A 43 26.62 9.80 -8.45
C GLY A 43 25.99 10.24 -9.79
N GLY A 44 25.75 9.31 -10.72
CA GLY A 44 25.23 9.62 -12.06
C GLY A 44 24.58 8.44 -12.80
N CYS A 45 23.96 7.47 -12.10
CA CYS A 45 23.24 6.40 -12.82
C CYS A 45 22.09 6.98 -13.63
N THR A 46 22.14 6.79 -14.95
CA THR A 46 21.02 7.00 -15.86
C THR A 46 20.21 5.71 -16.08
N CYS A 47 20.67 4.60 -15.50
CA CYS A 47 20.08 3.26 -15.60
C CYS A 47 18.66 3.16 -15.02
N GLY A 48 18.20 4.16 -14.25
CA GLY A 48 16.87 4.17 -13.65
C GLY A 48 16.66 3.21 -12.48
N VAL A 49 17.71 2.51 -12.00
CA VAL A 49 17.59 1.47 -10.97
C VAL A 49 16.93 1.98 -9.69
N ASN A 50 17.29 3.17 -9.21
CA ASN A 50 16.71 3.75 -8.01
C ASN A 50 15.21 4.03 -8.18
N ARG A 51 14.78 4.45 -9.38
CA ARG A 51 13.37 4.65 -9.71
C ARG A 51 12.64 3.31 -9.75
N ALA A 52 13.17 2.32 -10.47
CA ALA A 52 12.56 0.99 -10.56
C ALA A 52 12.38 0.33 -9.18
N ILE A 53 13.36 0.49 -8.29
CA ILE A 53 13.30 0.03 -6.90
C ILE A 53 12.19 0.77 -6.11
N SER A 54 12.09 2.09 -6.28
CA SER A 54 11.05 2.90 -5.63
C SER A 54 9.66 2.51 -6.12
N ASP A 55 9.50 2.34 -7.44
CA ASP A 55 8.24 1.96 -8.08
C ASP A 55 7.80 0.57 -7.61
N LEU A 56 8.72 -0.41 -7.57
CA LEU A 56 8.45 -1.75 -7.04
C LEU A 56 8.05 -1.72 -5.56
N THR A 57 8.71 -0.89 -4.75
CA THR A 57 8.38 -0.71 -3.33
C THR A 57 6.95 -0.17 -3.17
N ALA A 58 6.61 0.88 -3.91
CA ALA A 58 5.28 1.48 -3.89
C ALA A 58 4.19 0.49 -4.35
N SER A 59 4.42 -0.25 -5.45
CA SER A 59 3.47 -1.28 -5.92
C SER A 59 3.30 -2.42 -4.91
N THR A 60 4.37 -2.82 -4.24
CA THR A 60 4.32 -3.86 -3.20
C THR A 60 3.49 -3.40 -2.00
N GLN A 61 3.69 -2.17 -1.53
CA GLN A 61 2.93 -1.59 -0.42
C GLN A 61 1.45 -1.43 -0.79
N LEU A 62 1.15 -1.00 -2.02
CA LEU A 62 -0.22 -0.91 -2.52
C LEU A 62 -0.92 -2.27 -2.51
N MET A 63 -0.24 -3.31 -2.99
CA MET A 63 -0.79 -4.67 -3.00
C MET A 63 -1.02 -5.20 -1.59
N GLN A 64 -0.06 -5.00 -0.68
CA GLN A 64 -0.19 -5.40 0.73
C GLN A 64 -1.35 -4.68 1.41
N PHE A 65 -1.55 -3.39 1.14
CA PHE A 65 -2.71 -2.64 1.61
C PHE A 65 -4.01 -3.29 1.13
N PHE A 66 -4.16 -3.56 -0.16
CA PHE A 66 -5.38 -4.19 -0.68
C PHE A 66 -5.63 -5.60 -0.15
N MET A 67 -4.58 -6.42 -0.02
CA MET A 67 -4.70 -7.79 0.48
C MET A 67 -5.18 -7.87 1.93
N GLY A 68 -4.85 -6.87 2.75
CA GLY A 68 -5.32 -6.84 4.13
C GLY A 68 -6.62 -6.06 4.34
N LEU A 69 -7.19 -5.41 3.31
CA LEU A 69 -8.50 -4.78 3.45
C LEU A 69 -9.62 -5.81 3.67
N HIS A 70 -10.70 -5.37 4.33
CA HIS A 70 -11.88 -6.20 4.47
C HIS A 70 -12.50 -6.51 3.08
N GLU A 71 -13.01 -7.73 2.89
CA GLU A 71 -13.54 -8.21 1.60
C GLU A 71 -14.65 -7.34 0.98
N SER A 72 -15.33 -6.55 1.81
CA SER A 72 -16.32 -5.56 1.38
C SER A 72 -15.77 -4.49 0.42
N TYR A 73 -14.44 -4.35 0.34
CA TYR A 73 -13.73 -3.43 -0.55
C TYR A 73 -13.19 -4.09 -1.83
N ASN A 74 -13.40 -5.39 -2.04
CA ASN A 74 -12.81 -6.12 -3.18
C ASN A 74 -13.18 -5.53 -4.54
N SER A 75 -14.42 -5.05 -4.70
CA SER A 75 -14.87 -4.41 -5.94
C SER A 75 -14.13 -3.11 -6.21
N GLU A 76 -13.95 -2.27 -5.19
CA GLU A 76 -13.20 -1.02 -5.27
C GLU A 76 -11.72 -1.28 -5.56
N CYS A 77 -11.12 -2.25 -4.89
CA CYS A 77 -9.73 -2.63 -5.12
C CYS A 77 -9.53 -3.10 -6.57
N SER A 78 -10.45 -3.91 -7.10
CA SER A 78 -10.39 -4.38 -8.49
C SER A 78 -10.47 -3.21 -9.49
N GLN A 79 -11.34 -2.23 -9.25
CA GLN A 79 -11.43 -1.04 -10.09
C GLN A 79 -10.17 -0.17 -10.03
N ILE A 80 -9.54 -0.05 -8.85
CA ILE A 80 -8.29 0.68 -8.69
C ILE A 80 -7.15 -0.01 -9.44
N LEU A 81 -7.08 -1.35 -9.38
CA LEU A 81 -6.05 -2.14 -10.07
C LEU A 81 -6.15 -2.09 -11.60
N MET A 82 -7.26 -1.63 -12.15
CA MET A 82 -7.44 -1.40 -13.59
C MET A 82 -6.93 -0.02 -14.07
N GLN A 83 -6.45 0.84 -13.17
CA GLN A 83 -5.91 2.14 -13.54
C GLN A 83 -4.49 2.01 -14.11
N ASP A 84 -4.21 2.77 -15.18
CA ASP A 84 -2.88 2.95 -15.73
C ASP A 84 -2.54 4.46 -15.82
N PRO A 85 -1.55 4.96 -15.05
CA PRO A 85 -0.74 4.24 -14.09
C PRO A 85 -1.50 3.88 -12.80
N LEU A 86 -1.05 2.84 -12.10
CA LEU A 86 -1.56 2.51 -10.76
C LEU A 86 -1.40 3.71 -9.81
N PRO A 87 -2.40 4.02 -8.98
CA PRO A 87 -2.29 5.11 -8.04
C PRO A 87 -1.30 4.79 -6.92
N ASP A 88 -0.74 5.84 -6.32
CA ASP A 88 -0.06 5.70 -5.04
C ASP A 88 -1.04 5.35 -3.91
N ILE A 89 -0.48 5.05 -2.74
CA ILE A 89 -1.25 4.59 -1.59
C ILE A 89 -2.21 5.64 -1.03
N GLU A 90 -1.85 6.93 -1.09
CA GLU A 90 -2.69 8.02 -0.57
C GLU A 90 -3.93 8.21 -1.44
N LYS A 91 -3.75 8.17 -2.76
CA LYS A 91 -4.82 8.22 -3.74
C LYS A 91 -5.69 6.97 -3.66
N ALA A 92 -5.10 5.78 -3.55
CA ALA A 92 -5.83 4.53 -3.38
C ALA A 92 -6.69 4.55 -2.10
N PHE A 93 -6.12 4.96 -0.97
CA PHE A 93 -6.85 5.13 0.29
C PHE A 93 -8.04 6.09 0.15
N SER A 94 -7.81 7.25 -0.49
CA SER A 94 -8.85 8.25 -0.71
C SER A 94 -10.00 7.72 -1.57
N MET A 95 -9.68 6.91 -2.59
CA MET A 95 -10.67 6.27 -3.45
C MET A 95 -11.52 5.26 -2.67
N VAL A 96 -10.89 4.37 -1.90
CA VAL A 96 -11.59 3.37 -1.07
C VAL A 96 -12.49 4.07 -0.04
N LEU A 97 -11.97 5.10 0.64
CA LEU A 97 -12.72 5.87 1.63
C LEU A 97 -13.94 6.56 1.03
N ARG A 98 -13.81 7.14 -0.18
CA ARG A 98 -14.92 7.81 -0.88
C ARG A 98 -16.03 6.82 -1.25
N CYS A 99 -15.67 5.65 -1.80
CA CYS A 99 -16.63 4.62 -2.17
C CYS A 99 -17.43 4.13 -0.96
N TRP A 100 -16.77 3.93 0.19
CA TRP A 100 -17.44 3.55 1.43
C TRP A 100 -18.44 4.59 1.92
N LYS A 101 -18.06 5.89 1.89
CA LYS A 101 -18.96 6.98 2.28
C LYS A 101 -20.18 7.05 1.37
N ALA A 102 -20.02 6.84 0.06
CA ALA A 102 -21.13 6.80 -0.89
C ALA A 102 -22.11 5.65 -0.61
N LYS A 103 -21.61 4.45 -0.25
CA LYS A 103 -22.42 3.30 0.16
C LYS A 103 -23.20 3.52 1.46
N ARG A 104 -22.70 4.37 2.38
CA ARG A 104 -23.39 4.72 3.64
C ARG A 104 -24.40 5.87 3.51
N GLY A 105 -24.24 6.75 2.52
CA GLY A 105 -25.19 7.84 2.26
C GLY A 105 -26.38 7.45 1.37
N SER A 106 -26.49 6.17 0.99
CA SER A 106 -27.55 5.61 0.13
C SER A 106 -28.50 4.66 0.88
N LEU A 107 -28.44 4.66 2.22
CA LEU A 107 -29.37 4.02 3.16
C LEU A 107 -29.94 5.09 4.09
#